data_AF-A0A971LZI9-F1
#
_entry.id   AF-A0A971LZI9-F1
#
_cell.length_a   1.000
_cell.length_b   1.000
_cell.length_c   1.000
_cell.angle_alpha   90.00
_cell.angle_beta   90.00
_cell.angle_gamma   90.00
#
_symmetry.space_group_name_H-M   'P 1'
#
loop_
_entity.id
_entity.type
_entity.pdbx_description
1 polymer ?
#
loop_
_entity_poly.entity_id
_entity_poly.type
_entity_poly.pdbx_seq_one_letter_code
_entity_poly.pdbx_strand_id
1 'polypeptide(L)'
;SSIVTNGKYNDQGLSLGLGGLTKGVSPLEITAAYGAFANKGVYVEPYVIEKIVDEDGIVVWEHKPRKIVAMSEETAYLITDMLKTVVEEGTGKPARLKDWPVAGKTGTTSDNKDVWFVGYTPELVGAVWLGYDQPETMQRVGGGSSAGPIWKEVMEVAHRDLTPRDFERPEDIVEVAIDTKSGLLPSELTPKQFIKTELFTKENVPKEISKVWVKAKVCAKSGDLPTPDCPTKEKVFLKRPSPWSNKGLPAKFNNPVPLDANLEIPQNRCLIHDPPIQVLIEPQSDSD
;
A
#
# COMPACT_ATOMS: atom_id res chain seq x y z
N SER A 1 -26.77 0.89 6.97
CA SER A 1 -25.39 1.40 7.02
C SER A 1 -24.80 1.04 8.37
N SER A 2 -23.66 0.37 8.38
CA SER A 2 -22.87 0.06 9.58
C SER A 2 -22.13 1.29 10.14
N ILE A 3 -21.98 2.35 9.34
CA ILE A 3 -21.34 3.61 9.71
C ILE A 3 -22.28 4.44 10.60
N VAL A 4 -21.77 4.86 11.77
CA VAL A 4 -22.43 5.76 12.72
C VAL A 4 -21.95 7.19 12.48
N THR A 5 -22.82 8.08 12.03
CA THR A 5 -22.43 9.46 11.65
C THR A 5 -22.81 10.53 12.68
N ASN A 6 -23.58 10.18 13.71
CA ASN A 6 -24.13 11.14 14.68
C ASN A 6 -23.92 10.66 16.12
N GLY A 7 -23.90 11.59 17.07
CA GLY A 7 -23.75 11.31 18.51
C GLY A 7 -22.33 11.49 19.03
N LYS A 8 -22.13 11.36 20.36
CA LYS A 8 -20.83 11.55 21.03
C LYS A 8 -19.78 10.52 20.59
N TYR A 9 -20.21 9.30 20.30
CA TYR A 9 -19.39 8.23 19.75
C TYR A 9 -19.88 7.95 18.33
N ASN A 10 -19.08 8.34 17.34
CA ASN A 10 -19.38 8.21 15.93
C ASN A 10 -18.08 7.95 15.13
N ASP A 11 -18.24 7.58 13.87
CA ASP A 11 -17.16 7.12 12.99
C ASP A 11 -16.49 8.26 12.19
N GLN A 12 -16.89 9.52 12.40
CA GLN A 12 -16.30 10.67 11.71
C GLN A 12 -14.97 11.10 12.35
N GLY A 13 -14.03 10.16 12.47
CA GLY A 13 -12.71 10.37 13.03
C GLY A 13 -11.60 9.82 12.15
N LEU A 14 -10.35 10.18 12.45
CA LEU A 14 -9.17 9.74 11.69
C LEU A 14 -8.99 8.21 11.67
N SER A 15 -9.48 7.52 12.72
CA SER A 15 -9.40 6.06 12.84
C SER A 15 -10.26 5.30 11.84
N LEU A 16 -11.20 5.95 11.16
CA LEU A 16 -12.08 5.31 10.17
C LEU A 16 -11.26 4.64 9.05
N GLY A 17 -10.20 5.32 8.56
CA GLY A 17 -9.31 4.77 7.53
C GLY A 17 -8.51 3.54 7.96
N LEU A 18 -8.48 3.24 9.27
CA LEU A 18 -7.82 2.08 9.85
C LEU A 18 -8.82 1.03 10.37
N GLY A 19 -10.12 1.18 10.09
CA GLY A 19 -11.16 0.24 10.51
C GLY A 19 -11.75 0.51 11.90
N GLY A 20 -11.50 1.69 12.49
CA GLY A 20 -12.08 2.11 13.76
C GLY A 20 -13.58 2.46 13.64
N LEU A 21 -14.41 1.44 13.40
CA LEU A 21 -15.86 1.54 13.26
C LEU A 21 -16.56 1.23 14.58
N THR A 22 -17.56 2.03 14.94
CA THR A 22 -18.35 1.90 16.18
C THR A 22 -19.09 0.57 16.25
N LYS A 23 -19.57 0.07 15.12
CA LYS A 23 -20.36 -1.19 15.03
C LYS A 23 -19.62 -2.34 14.35
N GLY A 24 -18.43 -2.10 13.81
CA GLY A 24 -17.78 -3.04 12.89
C GLY A 24 -18.56 -3.23 11.58
N VAL A 25 -18.24 -4.29 10.85
CA VAL A 25 -18.92 -4.72 9.62
C VAL A 25 -19.13 -6.23 9.62
N SER A 26 -20.25 -6.68 9.08
CA SER A 26 -20.48 -8.11 8.88
C SER A 26 -19.64 -8.65 7.70
N PRO A 27 -19.31 -9.96 7.68
CA PRO A 27 -18.69 -10.59 6.52
C PRO A 27 -19.49 -10.39 5.23
N LEU A 28 -20.82 -10.37 5.29
CA LEU A 28 -21.67 -10.15 4.12
C LEU A 28 -21.52 -8.73 3.55
N GLU A 29 -21.53 -7.70 4.43
CA GLU A 29 -21.39 -6.30 4.01
C GLU A 29 -20.02 -6.04 3.37
N ILE A 30 -18.92 -6.53 3.98
CA ILE A 30 -17.58 -6.30 3.43
C ILE A 30 -17.33 -7.11 2.15
N THR A 31 -17.90 -8.31 2.05
CA THR A 31 -17.86 -9.12 0.81
C THR A 31 -18.56 -8.38 -0.33
N ALA A 32 -19.75 -7.84 -0.09
CA ALA A 32 -20.49 -7.08 -1.10
C ALA A 32 -19.76 -5.79 -1.50
N ALA A 33 -19.10 -5.12 -0.55
CA ALA A 33 -18.27 -3.95 -0.84
C ALA A 33 -17.09 -4.28 -1.76
N TYR A 34 -16.37 -5.38 -1.49
CA TYR A 34 -15.29 -5.85 -2.37
C TYR A 34 -15.81 -6.35 -3.73
N GLY A 35 -17.03 -6.90 -3.74
CA GLY A 35 -17.74 -7.26 -4.96
C GLY A 35 -17.91 -6.08 -5.92
N ALA A 36 -18.03 -4.84 -5.42
CA ALA A 36 -18.05 -3.65 -6.28
C ALA A 36 -16.74 -3.46 -7.05
N PHE A 37 -15.58 -3.76 -6.45
CA PHE A 37 -14.29 -3.70 -7.17
C PHE A 37 -14.22 -4.77 -8.25
N ALA A 38 -14.55 -6.02 -7.90
CA ALA A 38 -14.58 -7.14 -8.84
C ALA A 38 -15.55 -6.89 -10.01
N ASN A 39 -16.67 -6.22 -9.73
CA ASN A 39 -17.73 -5.92 -10.68
C ASN A 39 -17.63 -4.50 -11.25
N LYS A 40 -16.42 -4.07 -11.62
CA LYS A 40 -16.20 -2.85 -12.44
C LYS A 40 -16.77 -1.57 -11.81
N GLY A 41 -16.79 -1.48 -10.49
CA GLY A 41 -17.29 -0.35 -9.72
C GLY A 41 -18.79 -0.38 -9.42
N VAL A 42 -19.50 -1.43 -9.84
CA VAL A 42 -20.94 -1.59 -9.62
C VAL A 42 -21.20 -2.46 -8.40
N TYR A 43 -21.69 -1.85 -7.33
CA TYR A 43 -22.21 -2.55 -6.16
C TYR A 43 -23.55 -3.20 -6.49
N VAL A 44 -23.71 -4.45 -6.09
CA VAL A 44 -24.98 -5.19 -6.14
C VAL A 44 -25.36 -5.55 -4.71
N GLU A 45 -26.56 -5.17 -4.28
CA GLU A 45 -27.08 -5.54 -2.97
C GLU A 45 -27.17 -7.08 -2.88
N PRO A 46 -26.53 -7.73 -1.89
CA PRO A 46 -26.52 -9.18 -1.81
C PRO A 46 -27.92 -9.71 -1.46
N TYR A 47 -28.32 -10.78 -2.15
CA TYR A 47 -29.58 -11.49 -1.92
C TYR A 47 -29.37 -13.02 -2.00
N VAL A 48 -30.20 -13.77 -1.30
CA VAL A 48 -30.13 -15.25 -1.26
C VAL A 48 -31.33 -15.90 -1.96
N ILE A 49 -32.48 -15.24 -1.96
CA ILE A 49 -33.70 -15.75 -2.60
C ILE A 49 -33.87 -15.01 -3.93
N GLU A 50 -33.77 -15.75 -5.03
CA GLU A 50 -34.02 -15.22 -6.38
C GLU A 50 -35.52 -15.21 -6.71
N LYS A 51 -36.22 -16.31 -6.40
CA LYS A 51 -37.60 -16.53 -6.83
C LYS A 51 -38.33 -17.48 -5.88
N ILE A 52 -39.61 -17.22 -5.65
CA ILE A 52 -40.54 -18.11 -4.93
C ILE A 52 -41.64 -18.49 -5.91
N VAL A 53 -41.84 -19.80 -6.10
CA VAL A 53 -42.90 -20.38 -6.93
C VAL A 53 -43.82 -21.24 -6.08
N ASP A 54 -45.08 -21.34 -6.48
CA ASP A 54 -46.03 -22.28 -5.88
C ASP A 54 -45.92 -23.69 -6.50
N GLU A 55 -46.81 -24.60 -6.08
CA GLU A 55 -46.84 -26.00 -6.55
C GLU A 55 -47.16 -26.14 -8.05
N ASP A 56 -47.85 -25.16 -8.63
CA ASP A 56 -48.20 -25.10 -10.05
C ASP A 56 -47.09 -24.43 -10.88
N GLY A 57 -46.01 -23.96 -10.24
CA GLY A 57 -44.89 -23.26 -10.87
C GLY A 57 -45.16 -21.78 -11.15
N ILE A 58 -46.23 -21.20 -10.59
CA ILE A 58 -46.56 -19.79 -10.73
C ILE A 58 -45.64 -18.98 -9.82
N VAL A 59 -45.12 -17.88 -10.37
CA VAL A 59 -44.23 -16.97 -9.64
C VAL A 59 -45.03 -16.18 -8.62
N VAL A 60 -44.79 -16.47 -7.34
CA VAL A 60 -45.37 -15.72 -6.21
C VAL A 60 -44.55 -14.47 -5.91
N TRP A 61 -43.23 -14.58 -6.04
CA TRP A 61 -42.31 -13.47 -5.81
C TRP A 61 -41.01 -13.67 -6.59
N GLU A 62 -40.41 -12.58 -7.05
CA GLU A 62 -39.12 -12.56 -7.75
C GLU A 62 -38.31 -11.34 -7.30
N HIS A 63 -37.03 -11.55 -7.01
CA HIS A 63 -36.14 -10.50 -6.56
C HIS A 63 -35.85 -9.51 -7.68
N LYS A 64 -35.79 -8.22 -7.34
CA LYS A 64 -35.34 -7.16 -8.25
C LYS A 64 -34.00 -6.64 -7.76
N PRO A 65 -32.87 -7.07 -8.35
CA PRO A 65 -31.54 -6.70 -7.85
C PRO A 65 -31.34 -5.19 -7.84
N ARG A 66 -30.93 -4.67 -6.67
CA ARG A 66 -30.55 -3.26 -6.54
C ARG A 66 -29.08 -3.09 -6.90
N LYS A 67 -28.82 -2.28 -7.93
CA LYS A 67 -27.46 -1.96 -8.40
C LYS A 67 -27.15 -0.49 -8.19
N ILE A 68 -25.93 -0.19 -7.77
CA ILE A 68 -25.44 1.17 -7.52
C ILE A 68 -24.06 1.29 -8.16
N VAL A 69 -23.86 2.28 -9.03
CA VAL A 69 -22.52 2.64 -9.51
C VAL A 69 -21.81 3.36 -8.36
N ALA A 70 -20.91 2.65 -7.68
CA ALA A 70 -20.20 3.15 -6.51
C ALA A 70 -18.91 3.91 -6.88
N MET A 71 -18.29 3.54 -8.01
CA MET A 71 -17.11 4.19 -8.58
C MET A 71 -17.02 3.91 -10.08
N SER A 72 -16.10 4.61 -10.77
CA SER A 72 -15.82 4.35 -12.18
C SER A 72 -15.11 3.00 -12.38
N GLU A 73 -15.17 2.45 -13.59
CA GLU A 73 -14.50 1.19 -13.92
C GLU A 73 -12.98 1.31 -13.79
N GLU A 74 -12.41 2.46 -14.17
CA GLU A 74 -10.99 2.77 -14.04
C GLU A 74 -10.55 2.79 -12.58
N THR A 75 -11.37 3.39 -11.70
CA THR A 75 -11.09 3.42 -10.26
C THR A 75 -11.10 2.00 -9.69
N ALA A 76 -12.10 1.19 -10.03
CA ALA A 76 -12.19 -0.20 -9.60
C ALA A 76 -11.01 -1.03 -10.10
N TYR A 77 -10.57 -0.82 -11.35
CA TYR A 77 -9.42 -1.51 -11.93
C TYR A 77 -8.10 -1.12 -11.24
N LEU A 78 -7.85 0.16 -10.98
CA LEU A 78 -6.65 0.61 -10.27
C LEU A 78 -6.61 0.08 -8.83
N ILE A 79 -7.75 0.02 -8.13
CA ILE A 79 -7.84 -0.64 -6.82
C ILE A 79 -7.52 -2.13 -6.93
N THR A 80 -8.06 -2.79 -7.96
CA THR A 80 -7.82 -4.22 -8.21
C THR A 80 -6.33 -4.49 -8.45
N ASP A 81 -5.67 -3.69 -9.27
CA ASP A 81 -4.23 -3.82 -9.56
C ASP A 81 -3.36 -3.66 -8.30
N MET A 82 -3.65 -2.63 -7.48
CA MET A 82 -2.97 -2.47 -6.19
C MET A 82 -3.23 -3.66 -5.25
N LEU A 83 -4.44 -4.20 -5.23
CA LEU A 83 -4.81 -5.35 -4.40
C LEU A 83 -4.23 -6.67 -4.92
N LYS A 84 -3.95 -6.81 -6.22
CA LYS A 84 -3.16 -7.93 -6.77
C LYS A 84 -1.75 -7.94 -6.18
N THR A 85 -1.10 -6.77 -6.10
CA THR A 85 0.24 -6.64 -5.50
C THR A 85 0.30 -7.14 -4.05
N VAL A 86 -0.76 -6.95 -3.26
CA VAL A 86 -0.84 -7.47 -1.88
C VAL A 86 -0.74 -9.00 -1.83
N VAL A 87 -1.27 -9.70 -2.83
CA VAL A 87 -1.28 -11.17 -2.94
C VAL A 87 -0.07 -11.70 -3.73
N GLU A 88 0.47 -10.90 -4.65
CA GLU A 88 1.64 -11.29 -5.43
C GLU A 88 2.95 -11.12 -4.66
N GLU A 89 3.06 -10.05 -3.88
CA GLU A 89 4.31 -9.64 -3.24
C GLU A 89 4.15 -9.31 -1.75
N GLY A 90 2.93 -8.99 -1.32
CA GLY A 90 2.65 -8.48 0.03
C GLY A 90 2.19 -9.52 1.05
N THR A 91 1.46 -9.02 2.05
CA THR A 91 0.98 -9.79 3.21
C THR A 91 -0.07 -10.85 2.86
N GLY A 92 -0.75 -10.71 1.72
CA GLY A 92 -1.79 -11.63 1.25
C GLY A 92 -1.26 -12.83 0.48
N LYS A 93 0.06 -12.95 0.29
CA LYS A 93 0.70 -14.00 -0.52
C LYS A 93 0.20 -15.44 -0.29
N PRO A 94 -0.09 -15.87 0.96
CA PRO A 94 -0.61 -17.21 1.20
C PRO A 94 -1.99 -17.49 0.60
N ALA A 95 -2.76 -16.46 0.25
CA ALA A 95 -4.08 -16.59 -0.38
C ALA A 95 -4.04 -16.79 -1.91
N ARG A 96 -2.87 -16.85 -2.52
CA ARG A 96 -2.72 -17.01 -3.98
C ARG A 96 -3.32 -18.33 -4.46
N LEU A 97 -4.18 -18.24 -5.47
CA LEU A 97 -4.70 -19.38 -6.22
C LEU A 97 -3.79 -19.70 -7.39
N LYS A 98 -3.72 -20.99 -7.73
CA LYS A 98 -3.01 -21.44 -8.93
C LYS A 98 -3.81 -21.00 -10.16
N ASP A 99 -3.13 -20.45 -11.16
CA ASP A 99 -3.68 -20.07 -12.48
C ASP A 99 -4.72 -18.93 -12.48
N TRP A 100 -5.14 -18.43 -11.30
CA TRP A 100 -6.10 -17.33 -11.16
C TRP A 100 -5.44 -16.04 -10.66
N PRO A 101 -5.76 -14.87 -11.24
CA PRO A 101 -5.42 -13.61 -10.63
C PRO A 101 -6.31 -13.39 -9.40
N VAL A 102 -5.67 -12.99 -8.29
CA VAL A 102 -6.34 -12.75 -7.01
C VAL A 102 -6.01 -11.35 -6.55
N ALA A 103 -7.04 -10.55 -6.31
CA ALA A 103 -6.94 -9.28 -5.61
C ALA A 103 -7.47 -9.46 -4.19
N GLY A 104 -6.78 -8.94 -3.18
CA GLY A 104 -7.28 -9.07 -1.81
C GLY A 104 -6.49 -8.29 -0.78
N LYS A 105 -7.04 -8.21 0.43
CA LYS A 105 -6.44 -7.47 1.53
C LYS A 105 -6.55 -8.22 2.85
N THR A 106 -5.48 -8.15 3.62
CA THR A 106 -5.43 -8.59 5.02
C THR A 106 -5.93 -7.50 5.97
N GLY A 107 -6.67 -7.89 7.00
CA GLY A 107 -6.99 -7.05 8.17
C GLY A 107 -6.66 -7.79 9.47
N THR A 108 -6.09 -7.08 10.43
CA THR A 108 -5.85 -7.57 11.80
C THR A 108 -6.08 -6.40 12.75
N THR A 109 -6.97 -6.56 13.73
CA THR A 109 -7.19 -5.49 14.74
C THR A 109 -6.02 -5.39 15.70
N SER A 110 -5.82 -4.21 16.31
CA SER A 110 -4.65 -3.93 17.17
C SER A 110 -4.50 -4.90 18.34
N ASP A 111 -5.60 -5.44 18.86
CA ASP A 111 -5.61 -6.40 19.97
C ASP A 111 -5.67 -7.87 19.50
N ASN A 112 -5.52 -8.12 18.19
CA ASN A 112 -5.68 -9.43 17.55
C ASN A 112 -7.02 -10.13 17.90
N LYS A 113 -8.08 -9.36 18.06
CA LYS A 113 -9.45 -9.88 18.34
C LYS A 113 -10.18 -10.28 17.06
N ASP A 114 -9.80 -9.67 15.95
CA ASP A 114 -10.39 -9.91 14.64
C ASP A 114 -9.30 -10.05 13.60
N VAL A 115 -9.40 -11.12 12.82
CA VAL A 115 -8.50 -11.41 11.73
C VAL A 115 -9.30 -11.62 10.46
N TRP A 116 -8.96 -10.88 9.42
CA TRP A 116 -9.68 -10.83 8.16
C TRP A 116 -8.77 -11.12 6.98
N PHE A 117 -9.33 -11.84 6.01
CA PHE A 117 -8.89 -11.77 4.63
C PHE A 117 -10.13 -11.62 3.75
N VAL A 118 -10.13 -10.59 2.91
CA VAL A 118 -11.16 -10.40 1.88
C VAL A 118 -10.46 -10.38 0.55
N GLY A 119 -10.88 -11.26 -0.36
CA GLY A 119 -10.26 -11.44 -1.66
C GLY A 119 -11.28 -11.80 -2.72
N TYR A 120 -10.88 -11.59 -3.97
CA TYR A 120 -11.69 -11.88 -5.14
C TYR A 120 -10.85 -12.23 -6.36
N THR A 121 -11.48 -13.00 -7.24
CA THR A 121 -11.08 -13.21 -8.63
C THR A 121 -12.06 -12.45 -9.54
N PRO A 122 -11.92 -12.48 -10.87
CA PRO A 122 -12.94 -11.91 -11.74
C PRO A 122 -14.32 -12.58 -11.65
N GLU A 123 -14.41 -13.79 -11.06
CA GLU A 123 -15.65 -14.57 -10.95
C GLU A 123 -16.30 -14.48 -9.57
N LEU A 124 -15.49 -14.55 -8.50
CA LEU A 124 -15.99 -14.74 -7.13
C LEU A 124 -15.30 -13.82 -6.14
N VAL A 125 -16.06 -13.33 -5.16
CA VAL A 125 -15.58 -12.60 -3.99
C VAL A 125 -15.88 -13.40 -2.72
N GLY A 126 -14.96 -13.35 -1.76
CA GLY A 126 -15.17 -14.00 -0.46
C GLY A 126 -14.43 -13.28 0.66
N ALA A 127 -15.00 -13.37 1.86
CA ALA A 127 -14.38 -12.92 3.10
C ALA A 127 -14.24 -14.09 4.08
N VAL A 128 -13.09 -14.17 4.74
CA VAL A 128 -12.88 -15.00 5.91
C VAL A 128 -12.60 -14.10 7.09
N TRP A 129 -13.41 -14.25 8.14
CA TRP A 129 -13.20 -13.65 9.45
C TRP A 129 -12.92 -14.75 10.47
N LEU A 130 -11.96 -14.48 11.34
CA LEU A 130 -11.67 -15.27 12.52
C LEU A 130 -11.76 -14.35 13.74
N GLY A 131 -12.44 -14.84 14.77
CA GLY A 131 -12.63 -14.19 16.04
C GLY A 131 -13.42 -15.08 16.99
N TYR A 132 -13.55 -14.64 18.24
CA TYR A 132 -14.40 -15.28 19.23
C TYR A 132 -15.74 -14.54 19.34
N ASP A 133 -16.82 -15.26 19.62
CA ASP A 133 -18.16 -14.66 19.84
C ASP A 133 -18.13 -13.61 20.97
N GLN A 134 -17.33 -13.87 22.00
CA GLN A 134 -16.95 -12.88 22.99
C GLN A 134 -15.57 -12.35 22.64
N PRO A 135 -15.38 -11.03 22.44
CA PRO A 135 -14.12 -10.48 21.94
C PRO A 135 -12.93 -10.80 22.86
N GLU A 136 -12.09 -11.74 22.42
CA GLU A 136 -10.88 -12.17 23.12
C GLU A 136 -9.67 -12.11 22.18
N THR A 137 -8.50 -11.82 22.76
CA THR A 137 -7.26 -11.76 22.00
C THR A 137 -6.85 -13.16 21.56
N MET A 138 -6.78 -13.37 20.26
CA MET A 138 -6.22 -14.59 19.68
C MET A 138 -4.69 -14.52 19.65
N GLN A 139 -4.03 -15.64 19.90
CA GLN A 139 -2.57 -15.77 19.87
C GLN A 139 -2.11 -16.35 18.53
N ARG A 140 -1.01 -15.82 17.97
CA ARG A 140 -0.35 -16.33 16.75
C ARG A 140 -1.25 -16.39 15.51
N VAL A 141 -2.18 -15.43 15.38
CA VAL A 141 -3.07 -15.30 14.22
C VAL A 141 -2.72 -14.08 13.38
N GLY A 142 -3.11 -14.10 12.10
CA GLY A 142 -2.96 -12.94 11.23
C GLY A 142 -3.72 -13.10 9.92
N GLY A 143 -4.10 -11.98 9.30
CA GLY A 143 -4.93 -12.02 8.08
C GLY A 143 -4.29 -12.83 6.95
N GLY A 144 -2.99 -12.66 6.76
CA GLY A 144 -2.23 -13.41 5.74
C GLY A 144 -1.89 -14.84 6.14
N SER A 145 -1.60 -15.10 7.42
CA SER A 145 -1.12 -16.40 7.90
C SER A 145 -2.23 -17.37 8.33
N SER A 146 -3.45 -16.87 8.52
CA SER A 146 -4.57 -17.66 9.08
C SER A 146 -5.83 -17.55 8.20
N ALA A 147 -6.37 -16.34 7.99
CA ALA A 147 -7.59 -16.17 7.19
C ALA A 147 -7.35 -16.40 5.69
N GLY A 148 -6.22 -15.93 5.15
CA GLY A 148 -5.86 -16.11 3.74
C GLY A 148 -5.79 -17.58 3.27
N PRO A 149 -5.10 -18.48 3.99
CA PRO A 149 -5.09 -19.90 3.65
C PRO A 149 -6.46 -20.56 3.65
N ILE A 150 -7.33 -20.22 4.63
CA ILE A 150 -8.72 -20.74 4.67
C ILE A 150 -9.50 -20.23 3.46
N TRP A 151 -9.38 -18.94 3.13
CA TRP A 151 -10.01 -18.36 1.94
C TRP A 151 -9.56 -19.09 0.67
N LYS A 152 -8.26 -19.38 0.58
CA LYS A 152 -7.68 -20.11 -0.55
C LYS A 152 -8.28 -21.51 -0.69
N GLU A 153 -8.36 -22.29 0.38
CA GLU A 153 -8.90 -23.66 0.32
C GLU A 153 -10.36 -23.66 -0.19
N VAL A 154 -11.18 -22.72 0.30
CA VAL A 154 -12.58 -22.57 -0.16
C VAL A 154 -12.61 -22.18 -1.64
N MET A 155 -11.79 -21.22 -2.05
CA MET A 155 -11.77 -20.75 -3.43
C MET A 155 -11.18 -21.76 -4.42
N GLU A 156 -10.21 -22.58 -4.01
CA GLU A 156 -9.70 -23.69 -4.84
C GLU A 156 -10.80 -24.70 -5.18
N VAL A 157 -11.75 -24.94 -4.26
CA VAL A 157 -12.92 -25.77 -4.53
C VAL A 157 -13.91 -25.03 -5.43
N ALA A 158 -14.21 -23.77 -5.11
CA ALA A 158 -15.20 -22.97 -5.85
C ALA A 158 -14.81 -22.70 -7.32
N HIS A 159 -13.52 -22.72 -7.66
CA HIS A 159 -13.03 -22.46 -9.01
C HIS A 159 -12.78 -23.73 -9.85
N ARG A 160 -13.07 -24.94 -9.36
CA ARG A 160 -12.74 -26.20 -10.07
C ARG A 160 -13.35 -26.30 -11.46
N ASP A 161 -14.57 -25.80 -11.61
CA ASP A 161 -15.35 -25.88 -12.85
C ASP A 161 -15.37 -24.54 -13.62
N LEU A 162 -14.58 -23.56 -13.17
CA LEU A 162 -14.48 -22.24 -13.79
C LEU A 162 -13.25 -22.16 -14.68
N THR A 163 -13.34 -21.36 -15.75
CA THR A 163 -12.21 -21.10 -16.65
C THR A 163 -11.45 -19.85 -16.18
N PRO A 164 -10.14 -19.93 -15.90
CA PRO A 164 -9.35 -18.77 -15.50
C PRO A 164 -9.42 -17.64 -16.53
N ARG A 165 -9.64 -16.42 -16.04
CA ARG A 165 -9.52 -15.18 -16.83
C ARG A 165 -8.90 -14.08 -16.00
N ASP A 166 -8.39 -13.04 -16.66
CA ASP A 166 -7.89 -11.84 -15.99
C ASP A 166 -8.98 -10.79 -15.80
N PHE A 167 -8.69 -9.81 -14.95
CA PHE A 167 -9.50 -8.61 -14.82
C PHE A 167 -9.41 -7.79 -16.10
N GLU A 168 -10.55 -7.42 -16.65
CA GLU A 168 -10.60 -6.63 -17.89
C GLU A 168 -10.13 -5.21 -17.64
N ARG A 169 -9.10 -4.79 -18.39
CA ARG A 169 -8.52 -3.45 -18.30
C ARG A 169 -9.35 -2.45 -19.11
N PRO A 170 -9.84 -1.35 -18.50
CA PRO A 170 -10.51 -0.29 -19.23
C PRO A 170 -9.57 0.43 -20.21
N GLU A 171 -10.10 0.87 -21.35
CA GLU A 171 -9.34 1.55 -22.42
C GLU A 171 -8.68 2.88 -21.96
N ASP A 172 -9.23 3.50 -20.91
CA ASP A 172 -8.74 4.77 -20.37
C ASP A 172 -7.63 4.61 -19.31
N ILE A 173 -7.22 3.38 -19.01
CA ILE A 173 -6.03 3.10 -18.20
C ILE A 173 -4.77 3.10 -19.06
N VAL A 174 -3.84 3.98 -18.75
CA VAL A 174 -2.55 4.13 -19.43
C VAL A 174 -1.38 3.74 -18.54
N GLU A 175 -0.29 3.31 -19.15
CA GLU A 175 0.99 3.05 -18.48
C GLU A 175 1.91 4.24 -18.63
N VAL A 176 2.49 4.70 -17.52
CA VAL A 176 3.40 5.85 -17.51
C VAL A 176 4.61 5.54 -16.64
N ALA A 177 5.80 5.83 -17.17
CA ALA A 177 7.03 5.78 -16.40
C ALA A 177 7.07 6.95 -15.41
N ILE A 178 7.29 6.64 -14.14
CA ILE A 178 7.42 7.61 -13.05
C ILE A 178 8.75 7.44 -12.31
N ASP A 179 9.20 8.52 -11.68
CA ASP A 179 10.25 8.50 -10.68
C ASP A 179 9.68 8.09 -9.31
N THR A 180 10.06 6.90 -8.85
CA THR A 180 9.58 6.31 -7.58
C THR A 180 9.91 7.14 -6.34
N LYS A 181 10.79 8.14 -6.42
CA LYS A 181 11.07 9.07 -5.32
C LYS A 181 10.12 10.27 -5.24
N SER A 182 9.51 10.65 -6.36
CA SER A 182 8.64 11.84 -6.42
C SER A 182 7.21 11.53 -6.84
N GLY A 183 6.97 10.39 -7.51
CA GLY A 183 5.70 10.08 -8.17
C GLY A 183 5.45 10.89 -9.45
N LEU A 184 6.43 11.69 -9.89
CA LEU A 184 6.36 12.54 -11.08
C LEU A 184 7.04 11.88 -12.29
N LEU A 185 6.97 12.50 -13.46
CA LEU A 185 7.66 12.01 -14.65
C LEU A 185 9.19 12.00 -14.42
N PRO A 186 9.93 10.97 -14.85
CA PRO A 186 11.37 10.93 -14.68
C PRO A 186 12.06 12.08 -15.43
N SER A 187 13.11 12.64 -14.84
CA SER A 187 13.99 13.60 -15.50
C SER A 187 15.18 12.89 -16.14
N GLU A 188 15.98 13.62 -16.92
CA GLU A 188 17.27 13.13 -17.41
C GLU A 188 18.24 12.72 -16.29
N LEU A 189 18.04 13.24 -15.08
CA LEU A 189 18.84 12.93 -13.91
C LEU A 189 18.30 11.73 -13.12
N THR A 190 17.06 11.29 -13.36
CA THR A 190 16.48 10.17 -12.61
C THR A 190 17.27 8.88 -12.89
N PRO A 191 17.88 8.26 -11.87
CA PRO A 191 18.59 6.99 -12.08
C PRO A 191 17.63 5.89 -12.51
N LYS A 192 18.05 5.04 -13.46
CA LYS A 192 17.18 4.02 -14.09
C LYS A 192 16.48 3.09 -13.08
N GLN A 193 17.15 2.75 -11.98
CA GLN A 193 16.58 1.88 -10.94
C GLN A 193 15.42 2.53 -10.16
N PHE A 194 15.24 3.84 -10.27
CA PHE A 194 14.11 4.56 -9.66
C PHE A 194 13.02 4.91 -10.67
N ILE A 195 13.16 4.49 -11.94
CA ILE A 195 12.12 4.62 -12.95
C ILE A 195 11.26 3.36 -12.92
N LYS A 196 9.97 3.50 -12.62
CA LYS A 196 9.00 2.39 -12.64
C LYS A 196 7.81 2.77 -13.51
N THR A 197 7.27 1.80 -14.26
CA THR A 197 6.00 1.97 -14.98
C THR A 197 4.85 1.70 -14.02
N GLU A 198 3.91 2.63 -13.94
CA GLU A 198 2.70 2.53 -13.12
C GLU A 198 1.45 2.83 -13.95
N LEU A 199 0.29 2.39 -13.46
CA LEU A 199 -1.00 2.59 -14.11
C LEU A 199 -1.68 3.88 -13.66
N PHE A 200 -2.28 4.60 -14.60
CA PHE A 200 -3.02 5.84 -14.35
C PHE A 200 -4.29 5.89 -15.20
N THR A 201 -5.29 6.64 -14.74
CA THR A 201 -6.30 7.17 -15.67
C THR A 201 -5.67 8.26 -16.52
N LYS A 202 -6.10 8.42 -17.79
CA LYS A 202 -5.59 9.48 -18.69
C LYS A 202 -5.58 10.87 -18.05
N GLU A 203 -6.57 11.18 -17.22
CA GLU A 203 -6.70 12.48 -16.55
C GLU A 203 -5.68 12.70 -15.42
N ASN A 204 -5.26 11.62 -14.75
CA ASN A 204 -4.42 11.66 -13.55
C ASN A 204 -2.93 11.35 -13.83
N VAL A 205 -2.54 11.30 -15.10
CA VAL A 205 -1.13 11.19 -15.49
C VAL A 205 -0.33 12.38 -14.92
N PRO A 206 0.81 12.14 -14.25
CA PRO A 206 1.67 13.22 -13.77
C PRO A 206 2.10 14.14 -14.92
N LYS A 207 1.96 15.45 -14.73
CA LYS A 207 2.27 16.47 -15.75
C LYS A 207 3.62 17.13 -15.54
N GLU A 208 4.17 17.02 -14.34
CA GLU A 208 5.44 17.61 -13.96
C GLU A 208 6.57 16.60 -14.05
N ILE A 209 7.76 17.10 -14.40
CA ILE A 209 9.01 16.33 -14.37
C ILE A 209 9.60 16.43 -12.96
N SER A 210 10.10 15.30 -12.47
CA SER A 210 10.77 15.19 -11.18
C SER A 210 11.95 16.15 -11.05
N LYS A 211 11.95 16.92 -9.96
CA LYS A 211 13.02 17.87 -9.60
C LYS A 211 13.83 17.39 -8.39
N VAL A 212 13.58 16.17 -7.91
CA VAL A 212 14.25 15.65 -6.70
C VAL A 212 15.64 15.10 -7.00
N TRP A 213 16.02 14.92 -8.26
CA TRP A 213 17.36 14.50 -8.65
C TRP A 213 18.19 15.69 -9.09
N VAL A 214 19.34 15.92 -8.47
CA VAL A 214 20.22 17.06 -8.76
C VAL A 214 21.66 16.61 -8.95
N LYS A 215 22.40 17.31 -9.82
CA LYS A 215 23.85 17.14 -9.91
C LYS A 215 24.53 18.01 -8.85
N ALA A 216 25.46 17.44 -8.11
CA ALA A 216 26.32 18.18 -7.19
C ALA A 216 27.79 17.74 -7.35
N LYS A 217 28.71 18.66 -7.09
CA LYS A 217 30.14 18.38 -7.02
C LYS A 217 30.49 17.82 -5.66
N VAL A 218 31.24 16.72 -5.66
CA VAL A 218 31.80 16.09 -4.46
C VAL A 218 33.29 15.86 -4.62
N CYS A 219 34.02 15.73 -3.50
CA CYS A 219 35.41 15.31 -3.51
C CYS A 219 35.55 13.97 -4.24
N ALA A 220 36.46 13.90 -5.21
CA ALA A 220 36.65 12.72 -6.03
C ALA A 220 37.10 11.49 -5.21
N LYS A 221 37.82 11.74 -4.09
CA LYS A 221 38.34 10.72 -3.16
C LYS A 221 37.35 10.37 -2.05
N SER A 222 36.94 11.34 -1.22
CA SER A 222 36.09 11.03 -0.05
C SER A 222 34.61 10.86 -0.39
N GLY A 223 34.15 11.50 -1.47
CA GLY A 223 32.73 11.57 -1.80
C GLY A 223 31.94 12.61 -1.00
N ASP A 224 32.57 13.35 -0.09
CA ASP A 224 31.97 14.43 0.71
C ASP A 224 31.95 15.78 -0.03
N LEU A 225 31.39 16.81 0.60
CA LEU A 225 31.44 18.17 0.07
C LEU A 225 32.90 18.62 -0.10
N PRO A 226 33.28 19.14 -1.29
CA PRO A 226 34.66 19.48 -1.57
C PRO A 226 35.09 20.75 -0.82
N THR A 227 36.33 20.76 -0.37
CA THR A 227 37.05 21.97 0.07
C THR A 227 37.77 22.59 -1.13
N PRO A 228 38.30 23.82 -1.05
CA PRO A 228 38.94 24.50 -2.18
C PRO A 228 40.02 23.67 -2.89
N ASP A 229 40.78 22.87 -2.14
CA ASP A 229 41.87 22.04 -2.67
C ASP A 229 41.44 20.64 -3.12
N CYS A 230 40.14 20.32 -3.04
CA CYS A 230 39.66 19.01 -3.43
C CYS A 230 39.63 18.84 -4.96
N PRO A 231 40.16 17.74 -5.51
CA PRO A 231 39.75 17.30 -6.84
C PRO A 231 38.25 16.97 -6.79
N THR A 232 37.46 17.50 -7.73
CA THR A 232 36.00 17.35 -7.74
C THR A 232 35.52 16.42 -8.85
N LYS A 233 34.41 15.72 -8.59
CA LYS A 233 33.63 15.00 -9.60
C LYS A 233 32.15 15.33 -9.43
N GLU A 234 31.39 15.29 -10.52
CA GLU A 234 29.94 15.45 -10.47
C GLU A 234 29.25 14.09 -10.27
N LYS A 235 28.22 14.06 -9.44
CA LYS A 235 27.35 12.91 -9.24
C LYS A 235 25.91 13.39 -9.07
N VAL A 236 24.96 12.52 -9.40
CA VAL A 236 23.53 12.75 -9.15
C VAL A 236 23.18 12.32 -7.73
N PHE A 237 22.42 13.17 -7.04
CA PHE A 237 21.94 12.97 -5.68
C PHE A 237 20.44 13.21 -5.58
N LEU A 238 19.83 12.58 -4.58
CA LEU A 238 18.47 12.85 -4.15
C LEU A 238 18.44 14.14 -3.32
N LYS A 239 17.54 15.05 -3.66
CA LYS A 239 17.25 16.29 -2.95
C LYS A 239 15.84 16.17 -2.37
N ARG A 240 15.75 15.93 -1.06
CA ARG A 240 14.46 15.94 -0.38
C ARG A 240 13.92 17.35 -0.25
N PRO A 241 12.59 17.55 -0.36
CA PRO A 241 11.96 18.83 -0.04
C PRO A 241 12.25 19.27 1.41
N SER A 242 12.22 18.30 2.34
CA SER A 242 12.63 18.48 3.73
C SER A 242 13.79 17.54 4.03
N PRO A 243 15.00 18.05 4.33
CA PRO A 243 16.13 17.21 4.73
C PRO A 243 15.77 16.35 5.94
N TRP A 244 16.23 15.09 5.93
CA TRP A 244 16.04 14.23 7.09
C TRP A 244 16.84 14.78 8.29
N SER A 245 16.21 14.74 9.46
CA SER A 245 16.82 15.13 10.73
C SER A 245 16.32 14.22 11.83
N ASN A 246 17.23 13.74 12.66
CA ASN A 246 16.93 13.00 13.88
C ASN A 246 16.66 13.92 15.09
N LYS A 247 16.83 15.24 14.93
CA LYS A 247 16.63 16.21 16.01
C LYS A 247 15.16 16.19 16.46
N GLY A 248 14.95 16.03 17.77
CA GLY A 248 13.61 16.03 18.37
C GLY A 248 12.91 14.66 18.35
N LEU A 249 13.53 13.61 17.81
CA LEU A 249 12.99 12.26 17.95
C LEU A 249 13.18 11.77 19.40
N PRO A 250 12.16 11.14 20.02
CA PRO A 250 12.31 10.53 21.33
C PRO A 250 13.44 9.52 21.35
N ALA A 251 14.23 9.47 22.43
CA ALA A 251 15.43 8.63 22.55
C ALA A 251 15.17 7.12 22.30
N LYS A 252 13.94 6.65 22.51
CA LYS A 252 13.52 5.26 22.20
C LYS A 252 13.54 4.92 20.71
N PHE A 253 13.45 5.91 19.84
CA PHE A 253 13.62 5.72 18.41
C PHE A 253 15.12 5.78 18.14
N ASN A 254 15.72 4.60 17.96
CA ASN A 254 17.15 4.35 17.80
C ASN A 254 17.76 5.04 16.55
N ASN A 255 17.77 6.37 16.54
CA ASN A 255 18.23 7.23 15.45
C ASN A 255 17.82 6.72 14.04
N PRO A 256 16.52 6.59 13.74
CA PRO A 256 16.07 5.95 12.50
C PRO A 256 16.50 6.77 11.28
N VAL A 257 17.33 6.18 10.42
CA VAL A 257 17.80 6.77 9.17
C VAL A 257 16.96 6.23 7.99
N PRO A 258 16.48 7.08 7.06
CA PRO A 258 15.81 6.61 5.85
C PRO A 258 16.72 5.68 5.05
N LEU A 259 16.15 4.60 4.51
CA LEU A 259 16.90 3.60 3.73
C LEU A 259 17.62 4.20 2.52
N ASP A 260 17.13 5.33 2.02
CA ASP A 260 17.67 6.06 0.87
C ASP A 260 18.44 7.34 1.26
N ALA A 261 18.78 7.53 2.54
CA ALA A 261 19.56 8.68 3.00
C ALA A 261 20.95 8.73 2.36
N ASN A 262 21.52 7.58 2.00
CA ASN A 262 22.80 7.49 1.29
C ASN A 262 22.76 8.04 -0.15
N LEU A 263 21.57 8.32 -0.69
CA LEU A 263 21.40 8.94 -2.01
C LEU A 263 21.46 10.46 -1.93
N GLU A 264 21.33 11.05 -0.74
CA GLU A 264 21.35 12.50 -0.56
C GLU A 264 22.75 13.09 -0.74
N ILE A 265 22.78 14.40 -0.97
CA ILE A 265 24.04 15.14 -0.97
C ILE A 265 24.69 14.99 0.41
N PRO A 266 25.98 14.62 0.48
CA PRO A 266 26.70 14.53 1.75
C PRO A 266 26.61 15.84 2.53
N GLN A 267 26.49 15.73 3.85
CA GLN A 267 26.43 16.89 4.74
C GLN A 267 27.82 17.27 5.29
N ASN A 268 28.76 16.32 5.27
CA ASN A 268 30.10 16.52 5.77
C ASN A 268 30.99 17.19 4.70
N ARG A 269 32.00 17.92 5.16
CA ARG A 269 33.10 18.39 4.31
C ARG A 269 34.19 17.34 4.24
N CYS A 270 34.91 17.32 3.12
CA CYS A 270 36.02 16.41 2.90
C CYS A 270 37.16 16.67 3.89
N LEU A 271 37.42 15.71 4.77
CA LEU A 271 38.52 15.77 5.74
C LEU A 271 39.88 15.32 5.18
N ILE A 272 39.92 14.78 3.94
CA ILE A 272 41.16 14.31 3.30
C ILE A 272 42.05 15.47 2.83
N HIS A 273 41.43 16.54 2.33
CA HIS A 273 42.13 17.71 1.77
C HIS A 273 41.83 18.99 2.57
N ASP A 274 41.26 18.84 3.77
CA ASP A 274 41.08 19.89 4.79
C ASP A 274 41.02 19.20 6.17
N PRO A 275 42.14 18.61 6.63
CA PRO A 275 42.18 17.91 7.91
C PRO A 275 41.98 18.92 9.06
N PRO A 276 41.21 18.58 10.11
CA PRO A 276 41.05 19.46 11.25
C PRO A 276 42.41 19.74 11.89
N ILE A 277 42.69 21.01 12.18
CA ILE A 277 43.91 21.43 12.88
C ILE A 277 43.91 20.71 14.24
N GLN A 278 44.83 19.75 14.42
CA GLN A 278 45.13 19.22 15.74
C GLN A 278 45.79 20.35 16.53
N VAL A 279 45.04 20.98 17.42
CA VAL A 279 45.64 21.83 18.47
C VAL A 279 46.40 20.88 19.39
N LEU A 280 47.72 20.80 19.18
CA LEU A 280 48.63 20.18 20.13
C LEU A 280 48.58 21.02 21.41
N ILE A 281 47.84 20.55 22.41
CA ILE A 281 48.01 21.05 23.77
C ILE A 281 49.31 20.41 24.27
N GLU A 282 50.40 21.17 24.26
CA GLU A 282 51.63 20.75 24.94
C GLU A 282 51.32 20.54 26.44
N PRO A 283 51.77 19.44 27.05
CA PRO A 283 51.61 19.26 28.49
C PRO A 283 52.40 20.36 29.19
N GLN A 284 51.75 21.11 30.09
CA GLN A 284 52.47 22.00 31.00
C GLN A 284 53.48 21.15 31.78
N SER A 285 54.75 21.50 31.66
CA SER A 285 55.81 20.96 32.51
C SER A 285 55.53 21.43 33.93
N ASP A 286 55.15 20.51 34.80
CA ASP A 286 55.22 20.72 36.24
C ASP A 286 56.70 20.92 36.60
N SER A 287 57.07 22.12 36.99
CA SER A 287 58.36 22.42 37.62
C SER A 287 58.22 22.20 39.12
N ASP A 288 59.15 21.40 39.66
CA ASP A 288 59.36 21.03 41.07
C ASP A 288 59.28 22.19 42.08
#